data_AF-A0ABD0KML2-F1
#
_entry.id   AF-A0ABD0KML2-F1
#
_cell.length_a   1.000
_cell.length_b   1.000
_cell.length_c   1.000
_cell.angle_alpha   90.00
_cell.angle_beta   90.00
_cell.angle_gamma   90.00
#
_symmetry.space_group_name_H-M   'P 1'
#
loop_
_entity.id
_entity.type
_entity.pdbx_description
1 polymer ?
#
loop_
_entity_poly.entity_id
_entity_poly.type
_entity_poly.pdbx_seq_one_letter_code
_entity_poly.pdbx_strand_id
1 'polypeptide(L)'
;DLLEREMKNQEVIEKQRQELMKYMEVKDNEILGYNNQLSGLQTRLDDAQSEAVKWESVWNHIKNTAAKKTLLLGRIKMATHNLYQLVKRHQKQAEGAEETQEQLSQIQTFVQDLTQITAEIKKMELAGTSIVPPSSS
;
A
#
# COMPACT_ATOMS: atom_id res chain seq x y z
N ASP A 1 -61.91 -32.66 -58.06
CA ASP A 1 -60.80 -31.83 -58.54
C ASP A 1 -60.56 -30.54 -57.76
N LEU A 2 -61.48 -29.57 -57.72
CA LEU A 2 -61.24 -28.31 -56.98
C LEU A 2 -61.16 -28.49 -55.45
N LEU A 3 -62.11 -29.24 -54.88
CA LEU A 3 -62.18 -29.49 -53.43
C LEU A 3 -60.93 -30.22 -52.91
N GLU A 4 -60.45 -31.20 -53.66
CA GLU A 4 -59.27 -31.99 -53.32
C GLU A 4 -57.98 -31.16 -53.38
N ARG A 5 -57.88 -30.26 -54.37
CA ARG A 5 -56.78 -29.29 -54.46
C ARG A 5 -56.79 -28.29 -53.30
N GLU A 6 -57.98 -27.82 -52.90
CA GLU A 6 -58.14 -26.90 -51.77
C GLU A 6 -57.77 -27.57 -50.44
N MET A 7 -58.21 -28.81 -50.21
CA MET A 7 -57.80 -29.61 -49.05
C MET A 7 -56.29 -29.82 -48.99
N LYS A 8 -55.66 -30.19 -50.12
CA LYS A 8 -54.21 -30.38 -50.19
C LYS A 8 -53.44 -29.08 -49.94
N ASN A 9 -53.92 -27.95 -50.45
CA ASN A 9 -53.33 -26.64 -50.15
C ASN A 9 -53.45 -26.30 -48.65
N GLN A 10 -54.60 -26.59 -48.04
CA GLN A 10 -54.83 -26.36 -46.62
C GLN A 10 -53.90 -27.22 -45.75
N GLU A 11 -53.70 -28.48 -46.10
CA GLU A 11 -52.74 -29.37 -45.42
C GLU A 11 -51.30 -28.86 -45.51
N VAL A 12 -50.88 -28.36 -46.69
CA VAL A 12 -49.54 -27.78 -46.87
C VAL A 12 -49.37 -26.52 -46.01
N ILE A 13 -50.37 -25.64 -45.99
CA ILE A 13 -50.34 -24.42 -45.17
C ILE A 13 -50.28 -24.78 -43.68
N GLU A 14 -51.07 -25.74 -43.24
CA GLU A 14 -51.10 -26.17 -41.84
C GLU A 14 -49.77 -26.81 -41.42
N LYS A 15 -49.19 -27.65 -42.28
CA LYS A 15 -47.85 -28.22 -42.05
C LYS A 15 -46.77 -27.14 -41.94
N GLN A 16 -46.77 -26.16 -42.85
CA GLN A 16 -45.82 -25.04 -42.81
C GLN A 16 -45.99 -24.19 -41.55
N ARG A 17 -47.22 -23.96 -41.09
CA ARG A 17 -47.49 -23.25 -39.83
C ARG A 17 -46.94 -24.00 -38.62
N GLN A 18 -47.13 -25.33 -38.58
CA GLN A 18 -46.61 -26.17 -37.50
C GLN A 18 -45.08 -26.19 -37.48
N GLU A 19 -44.44 -26.30 -38.64
CA GLU A 19 -42.98 -26.23 -38.77
C GLU A 19 -42.45 -24.87 -38.29
N LEU A 20 -43.11 -23.77 -38.67
CA LEU A 20 -42.75 -22.43 -38.21
C LEU A 20 -42.93 -22.27 -36.69
N MET A 21 -44.04 -22.74 -36.12
CA MET A 21 -44.27 -22.70 -34.67
C MET A 21 -43.17 -23.44 -33.91
N LYS A 22 -42.84 -24.67 -34.36
CA LYS A 22 -41.78 -25.46 -33.74
C LYS A 22 -40.41 -24.77 -33.86
N TYR A 23 -40.13 -24.16 -35.01
CA TYR A 23 -38.88 -23.41 -35.20
C TYR A 23 -38.80 -22.20 -34.26
N MET A 24 -39.88 -21.43 -34.14
CA MET A 24 -39.93 -20.29 -33.22
C MET A 24 -39.74 -20.73 -31.76
N GLU A 25 -40.41 -21.80 -31.32
CA GLU A 25 -40.26 -22.32 -29.96
C GLU A 25 -38.81 -22.74 -29.65
N VAL A 26 -38.13 -23.40 -30.60
CA VAL A 26 -36.72 -23.75 -30.46
C VAL A 26 -35.85 -22.50 -30.32
N LYS A 27 -36.11 -21.47 -31.15
CA LYS A 27 -35.35 -20.22 -31.10
C LYS A 27 -35.59 -19.42 -29.82
N ASP A 28 -36.82 -19.39 -29.33
CA ASP A 28 -37.13 -18.74 -28.05
C ASP A 28 -36.41 -19.42 -26.89
N ASN A 29 -36.37 -20.75 -26.89
CA ASN A 29 -35.59 -21.52 -25.89
C ASN A 29 -34.08 -21.25 -26.00
N GLU A 30 -33.52 -21.15 -27.21
CA GLU A 30 -32.11 -20.76 -27.41
C GLU A 30 -31.84 -19.35 -26.85
N ILE A 31 -32.71 -18.39 -27.14
CA ILE A 31 -32.58 -17.00 -26.63
C ILE A 31 -32.62 -16.98 -25.11
N LEU A 32 -33.54 -17.71 -24.48
CA LEU A 32 -33.61 -17.84 -23.02
C LEU A 32 -32.32 -18.46 -22.45
N GLY A 33 -31.78 -19.49 -23.13
CA GLY A 33 -30.50 -20.10 -22.78
C GLY A 33 -29.34 -19.09 -22.79
N TYR A 34 -29.24 -18.29 -23.85
CA TYR A 34 -28.21 -17.27 -23.96
C TYR A 34 -28.38 -16.13 -22.95
N ASN A 35 -29.62 -15.70 -22.67
CA ASN A 35 -29.88 -14.67 -21.66
C ASN A 35 -29.47 -15.13 -20.26
N ASN A 36 -29.73 -16.39 -19.91
CA ASN A 36 -29.29 -16.96 -18.63
C ASN A 36 -27.76 -17.00 -18.53
N GLN A 37 -27.07 -17.40 -19.60
CA GLN A 37 -25.61 -17.39 -19.66
C GLN A 37 -25.06 -15.97 -19.53
N LEU A 38 -25.64 -15.01 -20.25
CA LEU A 38 -25.25 -13.61 -20.20
C LEU A 38 -25.41 -13.04 -18.79
N SER A 39 -26.54 -13.30 -18.13
CA SER A 39 -26.78 -12.87 -16.75
C SER A 39 -25.76 -13.47 -15.77
N GLY A 40 -25.42 -14.75 -15.95
CA GLY A 40 -24.41 -15.42 -15.13
C GLY A 40 -23.01 -14.84 -15.34
N LEU A 41 -22.64 -14.53 -16.59
CA LEU A 41 -21.38 -13.88 -16.91
C LEU A 41 -21.30 -12.45 -16.36
N GLN A 42 -22.40 -11.68 -16.46
CA GLN A 42 -22.46 -10.33 -15.91
C GLN A 42 -22.27 -10.33 -14.39
N THR A 43 -22.95 -11.23 -13.69
CA THR A 43 -22.80 -11.37 -12.23
C THR A 43 -21.35 -11.66 -11.84
N ARG A 44 -20.70 -12.59 -12.54
CA ARG A 44 -19.29 -12.92 -12.31
C ARG A 44 -18.35 -11.76 -12.60
N LEU A 45 -18.66 -10.96 -13.62
CA LEU A 45 -17.89 -9.76 -13.94
C LEU A 45 -18.02 -8.71 -12.83
N ASP A 46 -19.25 -8.45 -12.38
CA ASP A 46 -19.53 -7.48 -11.32
C ASP A 46 -18.85 -7.87 -10.00
N ASP A 47 -18.89 -9.16 -9.65
CA ASP A 47 -18.21 -9.71 -8.48
C ASP A 47 -16.69 -9.53 -8.57
N ALA A 48 -16.10 -9.90 -9.71
CA ALA A 48 -14.66 -9.76 -9.93
C ALA A 48 -14.21 -8.29 -9.92
N GLN A 49 -14.99 -7.38 -10.49
CA GLN A 49 -14.73 -5.95 -10.46
C GLN A 49 -14.84 -5.38 -9.05
N SER A 50 -15.86 -5.79 -8.29
CA SER A 50 -16.02 -5.40 -6.89
C SER A 50 -14.84 -5.86 -6.03
N GLU A 51 -14.37 -7.09 -6.24
CA GLU A 51 -13.18 -7.61 -5.56
C GLU A 51 -11.92 -6.85 -5.98
N ALA A 52 -11.73 -6.58 -7.27
CA ALA A 52 -10.58 -5.82 -7.76
C ALA A 52 -10.50 -4.43 -7.10
N VAL A 53 -11.62 -3.69 -7.05
CA VAL A 53 -11.67 -2.35 -6.41
C VAL A 53 -11.32 -2.43 -4.91
N LYS A 54 -11.80 -3.47 -4.20
CA LYS A 54 -11.44 -3.68 -2.79
C LYS A 54 -9.93 -3.86 -2.63
N TRP A 55 -9.32 -4.73 -3.42
CA TRP A 55 -7.88 -4.99 -3.35
C TRP A 55 -7.05 -3.80 -3.79
N GLU A 56 -7.48 -3.03 -4.79
CA GLU A 56 -6.82 -1.79 -5.19
C GLU A 56 -6.81 -0.76 -4.05
N SER A 57 -7.91 -0.65 -3.32
CA SER A 57 -8.01 0.24 -2.15
C SER A 57 -7.04 -0.19 -1.04
N VAL A 58 -7.02 -1.49 -0.70
CA VAL A 58 -6.06 -2.05 0.28
C VAL A 58 -4.63 -1.82 -0.16
N TRP A 59 -4.31 -2.10 -1.42
CA TRP A 59 -2.99 -1.91 -2.00
C TRP A 59 -2.54 -0.44 -1.94
N ASN A 60 -3.42 0.49 -2.31
CA ASN A 60 -3.14 1.91 -2.22
C ASN A 60 -2.93 2.37 -0.77
N HIS A 61 -3.69 1.85 0.19
CA HIS A 61 -3.48 2.14 1.60
C HIS A 61 -2.10 1.66 2.10
N ILE A 62 -1.70 0.43 1.75
CA ILE A 62 -0.39 -0.12 2.07
C ILE A 62 0.72 0.73 1.46
N LYS A 63 0.61 1.06 0.17
CA LYS A 63 1.57 1.88 -0.56
C LYS A 63 1.73 3.27 0.05
N ASN A 64 0.63 3.95 0.36
CA ASN A 64 0.64 5.27 1.00
C ASN A 64 1.30 5.22 2.39
N THR A 65 1.01 4.18 3.17
CA THR A 65 1.61 3.99 4.49
C THR A 65 3.10 3.71 4.38
N ALA A 66 3.52 2.86 3.44
CA ALA A 66 4.92 2.59 3.16
C ALA A 66 5.66 3.86 2.73
N ALA A 67 5.10 4.66 1.82
CA ALA A 67 5.68 5.93 1.39
C ALA A 67 5.88 6.91 2.56
N LYS A 68 4.88 7.04 3.44
CA LYS A 68 4.99 7.86 4.66
C LYS A 68 6.09 7.37 5.59
N LYS A 69 6.19 6.05 5.83
CA LYS A 69 7.23 5.45 6.67
C LYS A 69 8.62 5.63 6.06
N THR A 70 8.78 5.45 4.75
CA THR A 70 10.04 5.68 4.04
C THR A 70 10.49 7.13 4.12
N LEU A 71 9.57 8.08 3.93
CA LEU A 71 9.89 9.51 4.07
C LEU A 71 10.32 9.85 5.49
N LEU A 72 9.62 9.34 6.51
CA LEU A 72 9.98 9.54 7.91
C LEU A 72 11.34 8.93 8.23
N LEU A 73 11.61 7.71 7.76
CA LEU A 73 12.91 7.06 7.93
C LEU A 73 14.03 7.88 7.29
N GLY A 74 13.83 8.41 6.08
CA GLY A 74 14.79 9.30 5.42
C GLY A 74 15.07 10.56 6.25
N ARG A 75 14.03 11.20 6.79
CA ARG A 75 14.19 12.36 7.68
C ARG A 75 14.96 12.04 8.95
N ILE A 76 14.67 10.90 9.59
CA ILE A 76 15.41 10.43 10.78
C ILE A 76 16.88 10.22 10.42
N LYS A 77 17.18 9.51 9.33
CA LYS A 77 18.56 9.29 8.87
C LYS A 77 19.31 10.60 8.62
N MET A 78 18.67 11.56 7.95
CA MET A 78 19.27 12.88 7.70
C MET A 78 19.53 13.64 9.01
N ALA A 79 18.56 13.69 9.92
CA ALA A 79 18.73 14.38 11.21
C ALA A 79 19.83 13.73 12.05
N THR A 80 19.85 12.39 12.13
CA THR A 80 20.91 11.63 12.80
C THR A 80 22.27 11.95 12.20
N HIS A 81 22.41 11.88 10.88
CA HIS A 81 23.69 12.15 10.22
C HIS A 81 24.16 13.58 10.52
N ASN A 82 23.28 14.58 10.41
CA ASN A 82 23.60 15.97 10.74
C ASN A 82 24.09 16.14 12.19
N LEU A 83 23.44 15.49 13.16
CA LEU A 83 23.88 15.50 14.56
C LEU A 83 25.23 14.81 14.73
N TYR A 84 25.45 13.69 14.06
CA TYR A 84 26.71 12.95 14.08
C TYR A 84 27.88 13.80 13.56
N GLN A 85 27.67 14.54 12.45
CA GLN A 85 28.70 15.47 11.94
C GLN A 85 29.08 16.52 12.97
N LEU A 86 28.09 17.05 13.70
CA LEU A 86 28.33 18.04 14.76
C LEU A 86 29.16 17.44 15.90
N VAL A 87 28.83 16.23 16.37
CA VAL A 87 29.61 15.50 17.37
C VAL A 87 31.05 15.30 16.90
N LYS A 88 31.25 14.84 15.67
CA LYS A 88 32.59 14.60 15.10
C LYS A 88 33.41 15.87 14.96
N ARG A 89 32.79 16.99 14.56
CA ARG A 89 33.44 18.31 14.55
C ARG A 89 33.89 18.73 15.95
N HIS A 90 33.06 18.55 16.98
CA HIS A 90 33.44 18.85 18.36
C HIS A 90 34.60 17.98 18.87
N GLN A 91 34.60 16.69 18.50
CA GLN A 91 35.67 15.76 18.85
C GLN A 91 36.95 15.95 18.00
N LYS A 92 36.92 16.81 16.97
CA LYS A 92 37.98 16.95 15.95
C LYS A 92 38.35 15.60 15.31
N GLN A 93 37.36 14.73 15.15
CA GLN A 93 37.51 13.42 14.52
C GLN A 93 36.89 13.44 13.13
N ALA A 94 37.43 12.63 12.23
CA ALA A 94 36.81 12.41 10.92
C ALA A 94 35.48 11.64 11.06
N GLU A 95 34.59 11.84 10.10
CA GLU A 95 33.42 10.98 9.94
C GLU A 95 33.87 9.58 9.48
N GLY A 96 33.12 8.54 9.87
CA GLY A 96 33.58 7.16 9.70
C GLY A 96 32.49 6.11 9.90
N ALA A 97 31.42 6.43 10.64
CA ALA A 97 30.23 5.60 10.71
C ALA A 97 29.26 5.91 9.56
N GLU A 98 29.04 4.93 8.69
CA GLU A 98 28.05 5.01 7.62
C GLU A 98 26.66 4.56 8.10
N GLU A 99 26.60 3.61 9.03
CA GLU A 99 25.33 3.05 9.49
C GLU A 99 24.65 3.97 10.53
N THR A 100 23.34 4.19 10.35
CA THR A 100 22.57 5.11 11.20
C THR A 100 22.56 4.67 12.67
N GLN A 101 22.61 3.37 12.96
CA GLN A 101 22.63 2.86 14.34
C GLN A 101 23.95 3.21 15.05
N GLU A 102 25.08 3.08 14.34
CA GLU A 102 26.38 3.45 14.86
C GLU A 102 26.48 4.97 15.10
N GLN A 103 25.96 5.77 14.17
CA GLN A 103 25.87 7.22 14.34
C GLN A 103 25.06 7.59 15.59
N LEU A 104 23.88 6.97 15.79
CA LEU A 104 23.05 7.18 16.98
C LEU A 104 23.77 6.78 18.28
N SER A 105 24.45 5.63 18.29
CA SER A 105 25.21 5.16 19.45
C SER A 105 26.29 6.17 19.86
N GLN A 106 27.06 6.69 18.90
CA GLN A 106 28.09 7.68 19.18
C GLN A 106 27.52 9.03 19.63
N ILE A 107 26.40 9.47 19.04
CA ILE A 107 25.68 10.66 19.52
C ILE A 107 25.23 10.47 20.97
N GLN A 108 24.67 9.31 21.30
CA GLN A 108 24.21 8.99 22.64
C GLN A 108 25.36 9.03 23.66
N THR A 109 26.47 8.35 23.38
CA THR A 109 27.65 8.36 24.27
C THR A 109 28.13 9.79 24.49
N PHE A 110 28.26 10.59 23.43
CA PHE A 110 28.71 11.98 23.53
C PHE A 110 27.79 12.84 24.41
N VAL A 111 26.48 12.71 24.26
CA VAL A 111 25.50 13.45 25.09
C VAL A 111 25.56 13.00 26.55
N GLN A 112 25.74 11.71 26.80
CA GLN A 112 25.88 11.16 28.15
C GLN A 112 27.15 11.70 28.84
N ASP A 113 28.29 11.70 28.14
CA ASP A 113 29.56 12.25 28.64
C ASP A 113 29.42 13.73 29.02
N LEU A 114 28.84 14.55 28.14
CA LEU A 114 28.60 15.97 28.42
C LEU A 114 27.66 16.20 29.61
N THR A 115 26.64 15.36 29.74
CA THR A 115 25.69 15.43 30.86
C THR A 115 26.39 15.11 32.17
N GLN A 116 27.24 14.07 32.19
CA GLN A 116 28.03 13.70 33.36
C GLN A 116 29.02 14.81 33.75
N ILE A 117 29.81 15.32 32.80
CA ILE A 117 30.76 16.42 33.04
C ILE A 117 30.03 17.64 33.64
N THR A 118 28.88 18.01 33.07
CA THR A 118 28.09 19.15 33.56
C THR A 118 27.55 18.91 34.98
N ALA A 119 27.14 17.68 35.30
CA ALA A 119 26.68 17.32 36.64
C ALA A 119 27.82 17.36 37.67
N GLU A 120 29.01 16.89 37.30
CA GLU A 120 30.21 16.94 38.13
C GLU A 120 30.64 18.39 38.42
N ILE A 121 30.67 19.26 37.41
CA ILE A 121 30.97 20.70 37.58
C ILE A 121 30.00 21.34 38.57
N LYS A 122 28.69 21.14 38.40
CA LYS A 122 27.68 21.68 39.34
C LYS A 122 27.88 21.19 40.77
N LYS A 123 28.26 19.92 40.95
CA LYS A 123 28.55 19.36 42.27
C LYS A 123 29.77 20.03 42.90
N MET A 124 30.83 20.28 42.13
CA MET A 124 32.04 20.97 42.59
C MET A 124 31.76 22.43 42.97
N GLU A 125 30.93 23.13 42.20
CA GLU A 125 30.50 24.51 42.50
C GLU A 125 29.71 24.57 43.83
N LEU A 126 28.80 23.62 44.06
CA LEU A 126 28.03 23.52 45.31
C LEU A 126 28.89 23.11 46.52
N ALA A 127 29.99 22.39 46.30
CA ALA A 127 30.90 21.95 47.35
C ALA A 127 31.94 23.01 47.78
N GLY A 128 31.98 24.18 47.13
CA GLY A 128 32.83 25.31 47.54
C GLY A 128 34.34 25.11 47.38
N THR A 129 34.79 24.16 46.55
CA THR A 129 36.22 23.95 46.29
C THR A 129 36.79 25.04 45.35
N SER A 130 37.33 26.10 45.95
CA SER A 130 38.13 27.12 45.26
C SER A 130 39.46 26.52 44.78
N ILE A 131 39.65 26.42 43.47
CA ILE A 131 40.95 26.12 42.88
C ILE A 131 41.82 27.37 42.99
N VAL A 132 42.62 27.47 44.06
CA VAL A 132 43.73 28.42 44.13
C VAL A 132 44.93 27.76 43.46
N PRO A 133 45.51 28.33 42.39
CA PRO A 133 46.71 27.77 41.78
C PRO A 133 47.92 28.08 42.70
N PRO A 134 48.91 27.18 42.80
CA PRO A 134 50.09 27.44 43.61
C PRO A 134 50.89 28.55 42.92
N SER A 135 51.04 29.69 43.60
CA SER A 135 52.10 30.63 43.30
C SER A 135 53.42 30.02 43.75
N SER A 136 54.39 29.94 42.86
CA SER A 136 55.78 29.73 43.25
C SER A 136 56.67 30.73 42.54
N SER A 137 57.31 31.52 43.40
CA SER A 137 58.46 32.40 43.18
C SER A 137 59.68 31.68 42.63
#